data_AF-A0A9D9BZJ0-F1
#
_entry.id   AF-A0A9D9BZJ0-F1
#
_cell.length_a   1.000
_cell.length_b   1.000
_cell.length_c   1.000
_cell.angle_alpha   90.00
_cell.angle_beta   90.00
_cell.angle_gamma   90.00
#
_symmetry.space_group_name_H-M   'P 1'
#
loop_
_entity.id
_entity.type
_entity.pdbx_description
1 polymer ?
#
loop_
_entity_poly.entity_id
_entity_poly.type
_entity_poly.pdbx_seq_one_letter_code
_entity_poly.pdbx_strand_id
1 'polypeptide(L)'
;MKLTKLLVATLALTAFSASAEIPEGYYDACIGKKQSALKSQLYTIIKSHDKISYGSSGTWGAFRDTDVRDNGYIWDIYTDDEVAMPSSGSASGMNIEHTFPKSWWGGSKNDAYCDIMHLMPVNATVNSRRSNHPYAEVSSASWENTRSKVGKPKSGQGGGASTVFEPDDEYKGDLARTYFYMVTCYQNLSWQGNGLLTAANGTYPTLQDWAIEMLLDWHRNDPVSQKELDRNEAVYYHQGNRNPFIDHPDMVEYIWGTMQATEWTEEGGVLPPPSKDPVLTSPLADDVYNLGAVAYGEYTQIQIPVLGTNFSHTATATIKGTDAEMFSLIFANTEMNALTLTAKQINSVTGHVLKVRYTPASITADDACHSATIELTSADLATPIIVYLQGSCYELEDVASVVALDATDITDDGYTANWLASTQRIDYYTVYRNIWDENGSEVIITEEYEVDPSATSLAITGRMNDCKETYTVTASMNGIESPHSNLITVEASSAIDMIDTDGSAAVYYTPSGVRLDSRPTAAGVYIVRQGLHTSKITIR
;
A
#
# COMPACT_ATOMS: atom_id res chain seq x y z
N MET A 1 -67.16 19.43 -68.19
CA MET A 1 -67.02 20.22 -66.95
C MET A 1 -66.13 19.45 -65.99
N LYS A 2 -64.96 20.01 -65.69
CA LYS A 2 -64.00 19.47 -64.71
C LYS A 2 -64.58 19.66 -63.31
N LEU A 3 -64.68 18.60 -62.50
CA LEU A 3 -64.93 18.73 -61.07
C LEU A 3 -63.66 18.36 -60.30
N THR A 4 -63.05 19.40 -59.77
CA THR A 4 -61.97 19.41 -58.79
C THR A 4 -62.59 19.27 -57.39
N LYS A 5 -62.20 18.27 -56.59
CA LYS A 5 -62.30 18.24 -55.12
C LYS A 5 -61.16 17.36 -54.59
N LEU A 6 -59.98 17.94 -54.42
CA LEU A 6 -59.41 18.39 -53.14
C LEU A 6 -59.28 17.25 -52.11
N LEU A 7 -58.12 16.58 -52.16
CA LEU A 7 -57.64 15.68 -51.12
C LEU A 7 -57.05 16.57 -49.99
N VAL A 8 -57.69 16.59 -48.83
CA VAL A 8 -57.13 17.23 -47.63
C VAL A 8 -56.20 16.21 -46.99
N ALA A 9 -54.89 16.40 -47.13
CA ALA A 9 -53.88 15.68 -46.36
C ALA A 9 -53.70 16.39 -45.02
N THR A 10 -54.17 15.77 -43.95
CA THR A 10 -53.92 16.22 -42.58
C THR A 10 -52.47 15.88 -42.22
N LEU A 11 -51.58 16.88 -42.26
CA LEU A 11 -50.21 16.76 -41.78
C LEU A 11 -50.25 16.76 -40.24
N ALA A 12 -50.16 15.58 -39.63
CA ALA A 12 -49.93 15.47 -38.20
C ALA A 12 -48.49 15.93 -37.91
N LEU A 13 -48.36 17.16 -37.43
CA LEU A 13 -47.09 17.70 -36.94
C LEU A 13 -46.86 17.11 -35.54
N THR A 14 -46.27 15.92 -35.46
CA THR A 14 -45.72 15.41 -34.20
C THR A 14 -44.48 16.23 -33.89
N ALA A 15 -44.58 17.13 -32.91
CA ALA A 15 -43.43 17.75 -32.29
C ALA A 15 -42.61 16.64 -31.62
N PHE A 16 -41.48 16.27 -32.23
CA PHE A 16 -40.43 15.56 -31.52
C PHE A 16 -39.84 16.54 -30.52
N SER A 17 -40.19 16.39 -29.24
CA SER A 17 -39.29 16.84 -28.18
C SER A 17 -38.06 15.95 -28.31
N ALA A 18 -36.96 16.49 -28.83
CA ALA A 18 -35.68 15.82 -28.80
C ALA A 18 -35.21 15.82 -27.34
N SER A 19 -35.56 14.79 -26.58
CA SER A 19 -34.74 14.39 -25.45
C SER A 19 -33.42 13.94 -26.06
N ALA A 20 -32.37 14.74 -25.90
CA ALA A 20 -31.04 14.24 -26.21
C ALA A 20 -30.79 13.04 -25.29
N GLU A 21 -30.34 11.95 -25.88
CA GLU A 21 -30.00 10.69 -25.22
C GLU A 21 -28.47 10.61 -25.16
N ILE A 22 -27.93 9.85 -24.20
CA ILE A 22 -26.49 9.56 -24.15
C ILE A 22 -26.05 9.10 -25.55
N PRO A 23 -25.01 9.71 -26.16
CA PRO A 23 -24.61 9.32 -27.51
C PRO A 23 -24.33 7.82 -27.60
N GLU A 24 -24.76 7.18 -28.68
CA GLU A 24 -24.56 5.74 -28.86
C GLU A 24 -23.06 5.40 -28.74
N GLY A 25 -22.74 4.44 -27.89
CA GLY A 25 -21.38 3.97 -27.63
C GLY A 25 -20.50 4.91 -26.80
N TYR A 26 -21.05 5.98 -26.19
CA TYR A 26 -20.27 6.97 -25.43
C TYR A 26 -19.48 6.35 -24.27
N TYR A 27 -19.99 5.27 -23.66
CA TYR A 27 -19.36 4.57 -22.54
C TYR A 27 -18.86 3.15 -22.86
N ASP A 28 -18.90 2.69 -24.12
CA ASP A 28 -18.48 1.32 -24.52
C ASP A 28 -17.09 0.95 -24.01
N ALA A 29 -16.16 1.91 -24.07
CA ALA A 29 -14.79 1.70 -23.66
C ALA A 29 -14.64 1.46 -22.14
N CYS A 30 -15.66 1.75 -21.33
CA CYS A 30 -15.70 1.51 -19.89
C CYS A 30 -16.08 0.07 -19.52
N ILE A 31 -16.71 -0.67 -20.43
CA ILE A 31 -17.13 -2.06 -20.19
C ILE A 31 -15.91 -2.93 -19.85
N GLY A 32 -16.05 -3.76 -18.81
CA GLY A 32 -14.98 -4.63 -18.33
C GLY A 32 -13.94 -3.92 -17.44
N LYS A 33 -14.11 -2.64 -17.13
CA LYS A 33 -13.17 -1.87 -16.29
C LYS A 33 -13.72 -1.69 -14.88
N LYS A 34 -12.81 -1.50 -13.93
CA LYS A 34 -13.11 -1.22 -12.50
C LYS A 34 -12.05 -0.30 -11.87
N GLN A 35 -12.34 0.24 -10.70
CA GLN A 35 -11.40 1.05 -9.90
C GLN A 35 -10.68 2.12 -10.73
N SER A 36 -9.35 2.17 -10.64
CA SER A 36 -8.49 3.12 -11.34
C SER A 36 -8.57 3.00 -12.87
N ALA A 37 -8.79 1.80 -13.42
CA ALA A 37 -8.91 1.59 -14.86
C ALA A 37 -10.20 2.21 -15.40
N LEU A 38 -11.32 2.04 -14.68
CA LEU A 38 -12.61 2.66 -15.03
C LEU A 38 -12.52 4.17 -14.93
N LYS A 39 -12.02 4.71 -13.80
CA LYS A 39 -11.83 6.17 -13.62
C LYS A 39 -10.94 6.78 -14.70
N SER A 40 -9.85 6.12 -15.09
CA SER A 40 -8.92 6.61 -16.13
C SER A 40 -9.54 6.57 -17.53
N GLN A 41 -10.40 5.60 -17.80
CA GLN A 41 -11.16 5.56 -19.04
C GLN A 41 -12.18 6.69 -19.11
N LEU A 42 -12.93 6.93 -18.03
CA LEU A 42 -13.86 8.04 -17.93
C LEU A 42 -13.15 9.38 -18.11
N TYR A 43 -12.00 9.58 -17.47
CA TYR A 43 -11.14 10.75 -17.72
C TYR A 43 -10.84 10.94 -19.22
N THR A 44 -10.49 9.87 -19.93
CA THR A 44 -10.20 9.94 -21.36
C THR A 44 -11.40 10.39 -22.19
N ILE A 45 -12.61 9.98 -21.79
CA ILE A 45 -13.87 10.36 -22.44
C ILE A 45 -14.22 11.82 -22.16
N ILE A 46 -14.14 12.27 -20.90
CA ILE A 46 -14.78 13.54 -20.48
C ILE A 46 -13.82 14.74 -20.37
N LYS A 47 -12.49 14.53 -20.38
CA LYS A 47 -11.50 15.61 -20.18
C LYS A 47 -11.48 16.68 -21.27
N SER A 48 -11.92 16.33 -22.48
CA SER A 48 -11.92 17.22 -23.63
C SER A 48 -13.33 17.73 -23.83
N HIS A 49 -13.50 19.04 -23.73
CA HIS A 49 -14.78 19.69 -23.88
C HIS A 49 -14.61 21.07 -24.48
N ASP A 50 -15.66 21.59 -25.08
CA ASP A 50 -15.69 22.93 -25.62
C ASP A 50 -15.65 23.95 -24.48
N LYS A 51 -14.84 24.99 -24.68
CA LYS A 51 -14.68 26.06 -23.69
C LYS A 51 -15.69 27.15 -23.95
N ILE A 52 -16.54 27.40 -22.96
CA ILE A 52 -17.36 28.61 -22.97
C ILE A 52 -16.60 29.78 -22.34
N SER A 53 -16.96 31.01 -22.72
CA SER A 53 -16.41 32.21 -22.09
C SER A 53 -16.93 32.35 -20.65
N TYR A 54 -16.08 32.78 -19.71
CA TYR A 54 -16.51 33.00 -18.33
C TYR A 54 -17.23 34.34 -18.18
N GLY A 55 -18.35 34.37 -17.46
CA GLY A 55 -19.02 35.62 -17.04
C GLY A 55 -20.34 35.90 -17.75
N SER A 56 -20.65 37.19 -17.95
CA SER A 56 -21.99 37.68 -18.28
C SER A 56 -22.60 37.17 -19.58
N SER A 57 -21.79 36.89 -20.60
CA SER A 57 -22.29 36.43 -21.90
C SER A 57 -22.10 34.93 -22.14
N GLY A 58 -21.10 34.30 -21.50
CA GLY A 58 -20.85 32.87 -21.67
C GLY A 58 -21.51 32.05 -20.57
N THR A 59 -20.91 31.96 -19.38
CA THR A 59 -21.48 31.19 -18.25
C THR A 59 -22.94 31.56 -17.93
N TRP A 60 -23.25 32.86 -17.80
CA TRP A 60 -24.64 33.31 -17.58
C TRP A 60 -25.54 33.14 -18.82
N GLY A 61 -24.95 32.98 -20.00
CA GLY A 61 -25.67 32.54 -21.19
C GLY A 61 -26.10 31.08 -21.05
N ALA A 62 -25.15 30.20 -20.71
CA ALA A 62 -25.42 28.77 -20.54
C ALA A 62 -26.38 28.47 -19.37
N PHE A 63 -26.28 29.21 -18.26
CA PHE A 63 -27.19 29.09 -17.11
C PHE A 63 -28.67 29.27 -17.45
N ARG A 64 -29.01 29.92 -18.56
CA ARG A 64 -30.40 30.05 -19.03
C ARG A 64 -31.00 28.73 -19.45
N ASP A 65 -30.15 27.82 -19.90
CA ASP A 65 -30.53 26.50 -20.38
C ASP A 65 -30.25 25.43 -19.31
N THR A 66 -29.22 25.61 -18.46
CA THR A 66 -28.79 24.61 -17.48
C THR A 66 -29.38 24.78 -16.09
N ASP A 67 -29.74 25.99 -15.67
CA ASP A 67 -30.05 26.30 -14.25
C ASP A 67 -31.29 27.21 -14.09
N VAL A 68 -32.29 27.04 -14.95
CA VAL A 68 -33.59 27.75 -14.91
C VAL A 68 -34.73 26.74 -14.78
N ARG A 69 -35.62 26.99 -13.80
CA ARG A 69 -36.87 26.24 -13.61
C ARG A 69 -37.89 26.61 -14.68
N ASP A 70 -38.88 25.76 -14.91
CA ASP A 70 -39.99 26.01 -15.87
C ASP A 70 -40.74 27.34 -15.65
N ASN A 71 -40.73 27.85 -14.41
CA ASN A 71 -41.34 29.13 -14.05
C ASN A 71 -40.47 30.36 -14.37
N GLY A 72 -39.27 30.17 -14.95
CA GLY A 72 -38.35 31.24 -15.34
C GLY A 72 -37.41 31.74 -14.24
N TYR A 73 -37.43 31.10 -13.07
CA TYR A 73 -36.56 31.44 -11.94
C TYR A 73 -35.32 30.55 -11.89
N ILE A 74 -34.23 31.12 -11.40
CA ILE A 74 -32.94 30.46 -11.30
C ILE A 74 -33.00 29.35 -10.25
N TRP A 75 -32.37 28.21 -10.53
CA TRP A 75 -32.21 27.12 -9.58
C TRP A 75 -31.03 27.38 -8.63
N ASP A 76 -31.23 28.27 -7.65
CA ASP A 76 -30.25 28.49 -6.58
C ASP A 76 -30.26 27.30 -5.60
N ILE A 77 -29.14 26.58 -5.50
CA ILE A 77 -28.99 25.41 -4.62
C ILE A 77 -28.72 25.79 -3.15
N TYR A 78 -28.50 27.06 -2.84
CA TYR A 78 -28.11 27.54 -1.50
C TYR A 78 -29.18 28.37 -0.79
N THR A 79 -30.28 28.72 -1.46
CA THR A 79 -31.38 29.50 -0.89
C THR A 79 -32.72 29.13 -1.52
N ASP A 80 -33.82 29.55 -0.89
CA ASP A 80 -35.16 29.53 -1.52
C ASP A 80 -35.50 30.85 -2.23
N ASP A 81 -34.53 31.74 -2.43
CA ASP A 81 -34.78 33.05 -3.02
C ASP A 81 -35.16 32.90 -4.51
N GLU A 82 -36.33 33.40 -4.87
CA GLU A 82 -36.78 33.42 -6.26
C GLU A 82 -36.15 34.60 -7.03
N VAL A 83 -35.06 34.33 -7.73
CA VAL A 83 -34.42 35.30 -8.65
C VAL A 83 -34.76 34.94 -10.10
N ALA A 84 -35.49 35.82 -10.78
CA ALA A 84 -35.81 35.63 -12.20
C ALA A 84 -34.54 35.71 -13.06
N MET A 85 -34.39 34.78 -14.01
CA MET A 85 -33.27 34.82 -14.95
C MET A 85 -33.43 36.03 -15.89
N PRO A 86 -32.51 37.01 -15.91
CA PRO A 86 -32.62 38.15 -16.83
C PRO A 86 -32.53 37.69 -18.28
N SER A 87 -32.97 38.48 -19.27
CA SER A 87 -32.88 38.14 -20.71
C SER A 87 -31.47 38.32 -21.32
N SER A 88 -30.57 39.03 -20.63
CA SER A 88 -29.15 39.12 -20.98
C SER A 88 -28.32 39.49 -19.74
N GLY A 89 -27.03 39.21 -19.77
CA GLY A 89 -26.11 39.53 -18.67
C GLY A 89 -26.28 38.66 -17.43
N SER A 90 -25.72 39.12 -16.31
CA SER A 90 -25.71 38.40 -15.02
C SER A 90 -26.95 38.74 -14.19
N ALA A 91 -27.47 37.78 -13.43
CA ALA A 91 -28.56 38.06 -12.49
C ALA A 91 -28.06 38.90 -11.30
N SER A 92 -28.85 39.90 -10.91
CA SER A 92 -28.51 40.80 -9.80
C SER A 92 -28.52 40.05 -8.47
N GLY A 93 -27.51 40.28 -7.62
CA GLY A 93 -27.40 39.64 -6.31
C GLY A 93 -26.91 38.19 -6.34
N MET A 94 -26.54 37.67 -7.51
CA MET A 94 -26.05 36.30 -7.68
C MET A 94 -24.60 36.26 -8.17
N ASN A 95 -23.91 35.17 -7.85
CA ASN A 95 -22.55 34.87 -8.30
C ASN A 95 -22.51 33.54 -9.05
N ILE A 96 -21.51 33.38 -9.90
CA ILE A 96 -21.11 32.07 -10.43
C ILE A 96 -20.34 31.36 -9.31
N GLU A 97 -20.89 30.28 -8.80
CA GLU A 97 -20.28 29.43 -7.79
C GLU A 97 -19.36 28.40 -8.44
N HIS A 98 -18.15 28.27 -7.89
CA HIS A 98 -17.25 27.17 -8.19
C HIS A 98 -17.48 26.08 -7.14
N THR A 99 -18.46 25.19 -7.35
CA THR A 99 -18.82 24.14 -6.35
C THR A 99 -17.64 23.24 -5.97
N PHE A 100 -16.64 23.09 -6.84
CA PHE A 100 -15.28 22.73 -6.48
C PHE A 100 -14.42 24.00 -6.49
N PRO A 101 -13.97 24.55 -5.33
CA PRO A 101 -13.41 25.90 -5.29
C PRO A 101 -12.18 26.06 -6.17
N LYS A 102 -12.16 27.08 -7.03
CA LYS A 102 -10.98 27.37 -7.87
C LYS A 102 -9.66 27.53 -7.12
N SER A 103 -9.71 28.00 -5.87
CA SER A 103 -8.52 28.11 -5.02
C SER A 103 -7.85 26.76 -4.75
N TRP A 104 -8.59 25.66 -4.85
CA TRP A 104 -8.11 24.30 -4.60
C TRP A 104 -7.16 23.80 -5.68
N TRP A 105 -7.12 24.42 -6.87
CA TRP A 105 -6.10 24.19 -7.90
C TRP A 105 -5.25 25.44 -8.19
N GLY A 106 -5.24 26.40 -7.26
CA GLY A 106 -4.47 27.64 -7.37
C GLY A 106 -5.11 28.77 -8.17
N GLY A 107 -6.36 28.60 -8.62
CA GLY A 107 -7.14 29.68 -9.24
C GLY A 107 -6.79 29.96 -10.70
N SER A 108 -5.96 29.13 -11.31
CA SER A 108 -5.65 29.18 -12.74
C SER A 108 -6.93 29.14 -13.57
N LYS A 109 -6.99 29.99 -14.62
CA LYS A 109 -8.11 30.07 -15.57
C LYS A 109 -7.97 29.02 -16.67
N ASN A 110 -7.93 27.76 -16.27
CA ASN A 110 -7.92 26.58 -17.14
C ASN A 110 -9.35 26.13 -17.45
N ASP A 111 -9.51 24.95 -18.03
CA ASP A 111 -10.80 24.45 -18.52
C ASP A 111 -11.79 24.24 -17.37
N ALA A 112 -11.28 23.74 -16.22
CA ALA A 112 -12.03 23.67 -14.97
C ALA A 112 -12.58 25.03 -14.49
N TYR A 113 -11.97 26.15 -14.87
CA TYR A 113 -12.44 27.47 -14.45
C TYR A 113 -13.77 27.87 -15.11
N CYS A 114 -14.03 27.38 -16.33
CA CYS A 114 -15.23 27.71 -17.11
C CYS A 114 -16.16 26.52 -17.36
N ASP A 115 -15.89 25.37 -16.73
CA ASP A 115 -16.69 24.15 -16.87
C ASP A 115 -18.02 24.22 -16.11
N ILE A 116 -19.10 24.44 -16.85
CA ILE A 116 -20.45 24.58 -16.30
C ILE A 116 -21.00 23.28 -15.70
N MET A 117 -20.32 22.15 -15.84
CA MET A 117 -20.72 20.95 -15.10
C MET A 117 -20.70 21.22 -13.59
N HIS A 118 -19.73 22.02 -13.12
CA HIS A 118 -19.57 22.35 -11.71
C HIS A 118 -19.88 23.83 -11.37
N LEU A 119 -20.03 24.70 -12.37
CA LEU A 119 -20.43 26.09 -12.12
C LEU A 119 -21.94 26.20 -11.96
N MET A 120 -22.40 26.88 -10.92
CA MET A 120 -23.84 27.08 -10.67
C MET A 120 -24.15 28.53 -10.30
N PRO A 121 -25.30 29.11 -10.70
CA PRO A 121 -25.72 30.42 -10.24
C PRO A 121 -26.30 30.33 -8.83
N VAL A 122 -25.73 31.06 -7.89
CA VAL A 122 -26.19 31.05 -6.49
C VAL A 122 -26.24 32.46 -5.88
N ASN A 123 -26.98 32.63 -4.79
CA ASN A 123 -26.98 33.87 -4.01
C ASN A 123 -25.55 34.32 -3.62
N ALA A 124 -25.20 35.56 -3.95
CA ALA A 124 -23.85 36.08 -3.77
C ALA A 124 -23.39 36.16 -2.30
N THR A 125 -24.34 36.38 -1.37
CA THR A 125 -24.05 36.41 0.06
C THR A 125 -23.73 35.02 0.59
N VAL A 126 -24.50 34.00 0.17
CA VAL A 126 -24.24 32.63 0.61
C VAL A 126 -22.97 32.07 -0.02
N ASN A 127 -22.69 32.37 -1.29
CA ASN A 127 -21.41 32.03 -1.92
C ASN A 127 -20.22 32.64 -1.15
N SER A 128 -20.32 33.90 -0.72
CA SER A 128 -19.27 34.53 0.09
C SER A 128 -19.04 33.83 1.42
N ARG A 129 -20.09 33.26 2.03
CA ARG A 129 -20.01 32.47 3.27
C ARG A 129 -19.48 31.06 3.03
N ARG A 130 -19.86 30.45 1.91
CA ARG A 130 -19.34 29.16 1.45
C ARG A 130 -17.82 29.24 1.29
N SER A 131 -17.31 30.34 0.75
CA SER A 131 -15.87 30.59 0.63
C SER A 131 -15.19 29.43 -0.12
N ASN A 132 -14.11 28.86 0.42
CA ASN A 132 -13.46 27.65 -0.07
C ASN A 132 -13.49 26.53 0.97
N HIS A 133 -14.51 26.53 1.83
CA HIS A 133 -14.71 25.50 2.83
C HIS A 133 -15.04 24.15 2.15
N PRO A 134 -14.51 23.03 2.66
CA PRO A 134 -15.00 21.71 2.26
C PRO A 134 -16.50 21.60 2.49
N TYR A 135 -17.20 20.90 1.59
CA TYR A 135 -18.52 20.42 1.94
C TYR A 135 -18.40 19.33 3.00
N ALA A 136 -19.25 19.40 4.03
CA ALA A 136 -19.45 18.36 5.02
C ALA A 136 -20.68 18.69 5.87
N GLU A 137 -21.18 17.72 6.63
CA GLU A 137 -22.24 17.95 7.61
C GLU A 137 -21.74 18.81 8.77
N VAL A 138 -22.58 19.74 9.22
CA VAL A 138 -22.26 20.67 10.30
C VAL A 138 -22.80 20.15 11.63
N SER A 139 -21.91 19.91 12.59
CA SER A 139 -22.30 19.50 13.96
C SER A 139 -22.74 20.68 14.83
N SER A 140 -22.22 21.88 14.55
CA SER A 140 -22.55 23.11 15.26
C SER A 140 -22.48 24.27 14.28
N ALA A 141 -23.64 24.80 13.90
CA ALA A 141 -23.74 25.93 12.99
C ALA A 141 -23.27 27.23 13.66
N SER A 142 -22.40 27.97 12.96
CA SER A 142 -22.10 29.38 13.25
C SER A 142 -22.97 30.32 12.41
N TRP A 143 -23.52 29.80 11.32
CA TRP A 143 -24.49 30.46 10.47
C TRP A 143 -25.34 29.41 9.75
N GLU A 144 -26.60 29.74 9.51
CA GLU A 144 -27.51 28.93 8.70
C GLU A 144 -28.54 29.84 8.00
N ASN A 145 -29.10 29.33 6.91
CA ASN A 145 -30.29 29.87 6.25
C ASN A 145 -31.26 28.72 5.93
N THR A 146 -32.15 28.90 4.95
CA THR A 146 -33.15 27.90 4.60
C THR A 146 -32.60 26.63 3.96
N ARG A 147 -31.42 26.67 3.33
CA ARG A 147 -30.86 25.57 2.51
C ARG A 147 -29.37 25.29 2.78
N SER A 148 -28.76 25.95 3.75
CA SER A 148 -27.30 25.91 3.92
C SER A 148 -26.88 26.23 5.34
N LYS A 149 -25.81 25.57 5.78
CA LYS A 149 -25.17 25.84 7.08
C LYS A 149 -23.67 26.04 6.90
N VAL A 150 -23.10 26.87 7.75
CA VAL A 150 -21.65 27.01 7.92
C VAL A 150 -21.35 26.77 9.38
N GLY A 151 -20.34 25.95 9.67
CA GLY A 151 -20.01 25.66 11.07
C GLY A 151 -18.93 24.60 11.22
N LYS A 152 -18.84 24.06 12.43
CA LYS A 152 -17.88 22.99 12.73
C LYS A 152 -18.30 21.69 12.06
N PRO A 153 -17.36 20.92 11.48
CA PRO A 153 -17.70 19.64 10.87
C PRO A 153 -18.23 18.64 11.88
N LYS A 154 -19.05 17.71 11.40
CA LYS A 154 -19.36 16.46 12.09
C LYS A 154 -18.08 15.65 12.29
N SER A 155 -18.00 14.95 13.41
CA SER A 155 -16.84 14.10 13.71
C SER A 155 -16.61 13.09 12.59
N GLY A 156 -15.36 13.01 12.12
CA GLY A 156 -14.98 12.15 11.00
C GLY A 156 -15.08 12.79 9.61
N GLN A 157 -15.66 13.99 9.47
CA GLN A 157 -15.75 14.70 8.20
C GLN A 157 -14.91 16.00 8.19
N GLY A 158 -14.75 16.60 7.00
CA GLY A 158 -14.10 17.91 6.80
C GLY A 158 -12.57 17.88 6.74
N GLY A 159 -11.93 16.71 6.86
CA GLY A 159 -10.50 16.54 6.64
C GLY A 159 -9.58 17.33 7.58
N GLY A 160 -10.09 17.74 8.75
CA GLY A 160 -9.37 18.60 9.70
C GLY A 160 -9.65 20.10 9.53
N ALA A 161 -10.57 20.49 8.65
CA ALA A 161 -11.05 21.86 8.57
C ALA A 161 -11.72 22.30 9.89
N SER A 162 -11.49 23.55 10.28
CA SER A 162 -12.19 24.16 11.43
C SER A 162 -13.62 24.59 11.09
N THR A 163 -13.89 24.83 9.81
CA THR A 163 -15.18 25.26 9.28
C THR A 163 -15.48 24.55 7.97
N VAL A 164 -16.70 24.04 7.83
CA VAL A 164 -17.25 23.40 6.64
C VAL A 164 -18.57 24.06 6.23
N PHE A 165 -19.01 23.79 5.00
CA PHE A 165 -20.31 24.18 4.48
C PHE A 165 -21.19 22.94 4.29
N GLU A 166 -22.41 22.96 4.82
CA GLU A 166 -23.40 21.91 4.59
C GLU A 166 -24.49 22.44 3.66
N PRO A 167 -24.67 21.86 2.46
CA PRO A 167 -25.81 22.14 1.59
C PRO A 167 -27.07 21.42 2.09
N ASP A 168 -28.23 21.80 1.57
CA ASP A 168 -29.50 21.13 1.82
C ASP A 168 -29.47 19.66 1.37
N ASP A 169 -30.23 18.81 2.05
CA ASP A 169 -30.25 17.38 1.77
C ASP A 169 -30.69 17.06 0.33
N GLU A 170 -31.51 17.91 -0.30
CA GLU A 170 -31.99 17.73 -1.69
C GLU A 170 -30.92 18.00 -2.78
N TYR A 171 -29.72 18.48 -2.41
CA TYR A 171 -28.63 18.77 -3.34
C TYR A 171 -27.32 18.06 -2.98
N LYS A 172 -27.33 17.22 -1.95
CA LYS A 172 -26.13 16.51 -1.49
C LYS A 172 -25.65 15.52 -2.56
N GLY A 173 -26.56 14.83 -3.24
CA GLY A 173 -26.29 13.92 -4.34
C GLY A 173 -25.76 14.63 -5.58
N ASP A 174 -26.37 15.75 -5.95
CA ASP A 174 -25.92 16.61 -7.07
C ASP A 174 -24.46 17.02 -6.90
N LEU A 175 -24.13 17.51 -5.69
CA LEU A 175 -22.77 17.95 -5.35
C LEU A 175 -21.82 16.75 -5.26
N ALA A 176 -22.27 15.59 -4.79
CA ALA A 176 -21.46 14.37 -4.78
C ALA A 176 -21.06 13.94 -6.20
N ARG A 177 -22.02 13.83 -7.12
CA ARG A 177 -21.77 13.49 -8.53
C ARG A 177 -20.92 14.56 -9.23
N THR A 178 -21.08 15.83 -8.87
CA THR A 178 -20.23 16.92 -9.35
C THR A 178 -18.78 16.77 -8.86
N TYR A 179 -18.57 16.36 -7.60
CA TYR A 179 -17.23 16.12 -7.05
C TYR A 179 -16.55 14.92 -7.70
N PHE A 180 -17.27 13.81 -7.85
CA PHE A 180 -16.76 12.63 -8.57
C PHE A 180 -16.37 12.99 -10.01
N TYR A 181 -17.18 13.80 -10.69
CA TYR A 181 -16.85 14.35 -12.00
C TYR A 181 -15.55 15.17 -11.96
N MET A 182 -15.44 16.15 -11.06
CA MET A 182 -14.27 17.04 -10.99
C MET A 182 -12.96 16.30 -10.77
N VAL A 183 -12.93 15.35 -9.83
CA VAL A 183 -11.72 14.55 -9.56
C VAL A 183 -11.42 13.52 -10.66
N THR A 184 -12.37 13.27 -11.56
CA THR A 184 -12.20 12.37 -12.71
C THR A 184 -11.75 13.14 -13.94
N CYS A 185 -12.52 14.15 -14.36
CA CYS A 185 -12.26 15.02 -15.51
C CYS A 185 -10.93 15.75 -15.39
N TYR A 186 -10.59 16.21 -14.18
CA TYR A 186 -9.39 16.99 -13.90
C TYR A 186 -8.39 16.27 -13.00
N GLN A 187 -8.30 14.94 -13.11
CA GLN A 187 -7.37 14.11 -12.32
C GLN A 187 -5.88 14.47 -12.48
N ASN A 188 -5.53 15.27 -13.48
CA ASN A 188 -4.18 15.74 -13.77
C ASN A 188 -3.85 17.11 -13.15
N LEU A 189 -4.80 17.76 -12.48
CA LEU A 189 -4.53 18.99 -11.74
C LEU A 189 -3.83 18.69 -10.42
N SER A 190 -2.99 19.64 -10.00
CA SER A 190 -2.38 19.62 -8.67
C SER A 190 -3.28 20.35 -7.69
N TRP A 191 -3.90 19.60 -6.78
CA TRP A 191 -4.69 20.13 -5.69
C TRP A 191 -3.81 20.72 -4.59
N GLN A 192 -4.29 21.79 -3.96
CA GLN A 192 -3.56 22.57 -2.96
C GLN A 192 -4.49 23.28 -1.98
N GLY A 193 -3.93 23.78 -0.87
CA GLY A 193 -4.67 24.48 0.17
C GLY A 193 -5.77 23.62 0.79
N ASN A 194 -6.95 24.20 1.03
CA ASN A 194 -8.12 23.47 1.52
C ASN A 194 -8.55 22.31 0.59
N GLY A 195 -8.14 22.33 -0.68
CA GLY A 195 -8.41 21.23 -1.61
C GLY A 195 -7.79 19.92 -1.15
N LEU A 196 -6.61 19.95 -0.53
CA LEU A 196 -5.96 18.74 -0.02
C LEU A 196 -6.68 18.13 1.19
N LEU A 197 -7.61 18.86 1.82
CA LEU A 197 -8.45 18.31 2.87
C LEU A 197 -9.51 17.37 2.29
N THR A 198 -9.91 17.52 1.02
CA THR A 198 -11.00 16.75 0.39
C THR A 198 -10.51 15.89 -0.78
N ALA A 199 -9.67 16.45 -1.64
CA ALA A 199 -9.03 15.79 -2.77
C ALA A 199 -7.61 15.32 -2.42
N ALA A 200 -7.09 14.41 -3.23
CA ALA A 200 -5.72 13.90 -3.13
C ALA A 200 -5.01 14.01 -4.49
N ASN A 201 -3.73 14.39 -4.49
CA ASN A 201 -2.93 14.42 -5.72
C ASN A 201 -2.67 12.99 -6.21
N GLY A 202 -2.68 12.81 -7.53
CA GLY A 202 -2.58 11.51 -8.19
C GLY A 202 -3.88 11.12 -8.89
N THR A 203 -3.80 10.09 -9.73
CA THR A 203 -4.89 9.70 -10.65
C THR A 203 -5.95 8.82 -9.99
N TYR A 204 -5.64 8.17 -8.86
CA TYR A 204 -6.57 7.35 -8.08
C TYR A 204 -6.11 7.26 -6.61
N PRO A 205 -7.03 7.33 -5.62
CA PRO A 205 -8.48 7.56 -5.74
C PRO A 205 -8.85 9.04 -5.97
N THR A 206 -7.88 9.96 -5.90
CA THR A 206 -8.01 11.43 -6.09
C THR A 206 -8.91 12.14 -5.07
N LEU A 207 -9.42 11.42 -4.08
CA LEU A 207 -10.17 11.91 -2.93
C LEU A 207 -9.55 11.37 -1.64
N GLN A 208 -9.74 12.10 -0.53
CA GLN A 208 -9.43 11.62 0.80
C GLN A 208 -10.51 10.61 1.25
N ASP A 209 -10.15 9.63 2.07
CA ASP A 209 -11.06 8.54 2.47
C ASP A 209 -12.36 9.07 3.09
N TRP A 210 -12.29 10.05 4.01
CA TRP A 210 -13.49 10.63 4.62
C TRP A 210 -14.42 11.29 3.58
N ALA A 211 -13.85 11.87 2.52
CA ALA A 211 -14.61 12.53 1.47
C ALA A 211 -15.28 11.48 0.58
N ILE A 212 -14.57 10.38 0.27
CA ILE A 212 -15.17 9.24 -0.45
C ILE A 212 -16.37 8.70 0.33
N GLU A 213 -16.20 8.42 1.62
CA GLU A 213 -17.27 7.91 2.49
C GLU A 213 -18.49 8.84 2.48
N MET A 214 -18.27 10.13 2.73
CA MET A 214 -19.37 11.11 2.76
C MET A 214 -20.03 11.29 1.39
N LEU A 215 -19.27 11.39 0.29
CA LEU A 215 -19.83 11.60 -1.04
C LEU A 215 -20.59 10.37 -1.53
N LEU A 216 -20.14 9.16 -1.17
CA LEU A 216 -20.91 7.93 -1.40
C LEU A 216 -22.23 7.95 -0.63
N ASP A 217 -22.20 8.32 0.65
CA ASP A 217 -23.42 8.43 1.47
C ASP A 217 -24.39 9.46 0.89
N TRP A 218 -23.90 10.62 0.45
CA TRP A 218 -24.71 11.65 -0.19
C TRP A 218 -25.29 11.18 -1.52
N HIS A 219 -24.47 10.59 -2.38
CA HIS A 219 -24.88 10.03 -3.66
C HIS A 219 -25.98 8.96 -3.52
N ARG A 220 -25.86 8.11 -2.50
CA ARG A 220 -26.81 7.03 -2.20
C ARG A 220 -28.14 7.54 -1.63
N ASN A 221 -28.10 8.54 -0.76
CA ASN A 221 -29.29 9.06 -0.07
C ASN A 221 -30.05 10.11 -0.90
N ASP A 222 -29.39 10.72 -1.88
CA ASP A 222 -29.99 11.67 -2.83
C ASP A 222 -29.73 11.18 -4.28
N PRO A 223 -30.59 10.27 -4.79
CA PRO A 223 -30.45 9.69 -6.12
C PRO A 223 -30.53 10.74 -7.24
N VAL A 224 -30.08 10.36 -8.44
CA VAL A 224 -30.15 11.25 -9.62
C VAL A 224 -31.57 11.74 -9.85
N SER A 225 -31.75 13.05 -9.91
CA SER A 225 -33.03 13.71 -10.14
C SER A 225 -33.24 14.06 -11.61
N GLN A 226 -34.49 14.32 -12.01
CA GLN A 226 -34.80 14.79 -13.37
C GLN A 226 -34.08 16.11 -13.68
N LYS A 227 -33.96 17.00 -12.70
CA LYS A 227 -33.21 18.26 -12.79
C LYS A 227 -31.76 18.00 -13.24
N GLU A 228 -31.10 17.00 -12.66
CA GLU A 228 -29.72 16.67 -13.03
C GLU A 228 -29.61 16.08 -14.41
N LEU A 229 -30.54 15.20 -14.81
CA LEU A 229 -30.60 14.65 -16.16
C LEU A 229 -30.74 15.78 -17.19
N ASP A 230 -31.72 16.67 -17.00
CA ASP A 230 -31.97 17.80 -17.90
C ASP A 230 -30.77 18.75 -17.96
N ARG A 231 -30.16 19.02 -16.80
CA ARG A 231 -28.96 19.84 -16.72
C ARG A 231 -27.76 19.19 -17.42
N ASN A 232 -27.57 17.88 -17.29
CA ASN A 232 -26.47 17.15 -17.94
C ASN A 232 -26.64 17.18 -19.47
N GLU A 233 -27.88 17.08 -19.98
CA GLU A 233 -28.18 17.28 -21.40
C GLU A 233 -27.86 18.70 -21.88
N ALA A 234 -28.29 19.71 -21.13
CA ALA A 234 -28.02 21.10 -21.47
C ALA A 234 -26.51 21.41 -21.43
N VAL A 235 -25.77 20.87 -20.45
CA VAL A 235 -24.31 21.00 -20.37
C VAL A 235 -23.66 20.32 -21.59
N TYR A 236 -24.11 19.13 -21.96
CA TYR A 236 -23.61 18.42 -23.15
C TYR A 236 -23.80 19.23 -24.42
N TYR A 237 -24.95 19.89 -24.59
CA TYR A 237 -25.18 20.79 -25.72
C TYR A 237 -24.16 21.94 -25.80
N HIS A 238 -23.74 22.49 -24.65
CA HIS A 238 -22.82 23.62 -24.59
C HIS A 238 -21.34 23.23 -24.62
N GLN A 239 -20.97 22.08 -24.06
CA GLN A 239 -19.57 21.68 -23.86
C GLN A 239 -19.17 20.40 -24.58
N GLY A 240 -20.11 19.61 -25.10
CA GLY A 240 -19.81 18.35 -25.79
C GLY A 240 -19.31 17.22 -24.88
N ASN A 241 -19.32 17.41 -23.56
CA ASN A 241 -19.00 16.38 -22.57
C ASN A 241 -20.13 16.24 -21.53
N ARG A 242 -20.17 15.09 -20.85
CA ARG A 242 -21.23 14.67 -19.93
C ARG A 242 -20.66 14.28 -18.56
N ASN A 243 -21.48 14.36 -17.52
CA ASN A 243 -21.15 13.79 -16.21
C ASN A 243 -21.53 12.30 -16.19
N PRO A 244 -20.56 11.38 -16.22
CA PRO A 244 -20.85 9.95 -16.24
C PRO A 244 -21.55 9.46 -14.99
N PHE A 245 -21.42 10.18 -13.86
CA PHE A 245 -22.04 9.80 -12.61
C PHE A 245 -23.49 10.27 -12.48
N ILE A 246 -23.97 11.08 -13.42
CA ILE A 246 -25.40 11.38 -13.62
C ILE A 246 -26.01 10.37 -14.60
N ASP A 247 -25.31 10.10 -15.71
CA ASP A 247 -25.77 9.15 -16.74
C ASP A 247 -25.77 7.68 -16.24
N HIS A 248 -24.71 7.28 -15.54
CA HIS A 248 -24.52 5.96 -14.92
C HIS A 248 -24.09 6.12 -13.46
N PRO A 249 -25.03 6.41 -12.55
CA PRO A 249 -24.71 6.67 -11.14
C PRO A 249 -24.05 5.47 -10.44
N ASP A 250 -24.34 4.24 -10.89
CA ASP A 250 -23.72 3.02 -10.40
C ASP A 250 -22.20 2.99 -10.57
N MET A 251 -21.63 3.65 -11.59
CA MET A 251 -20.17 3.69 -11.81
C MET A 251 -19.39 4.18 -10.57
N VAL A 252 -19.99 5.01 -9.73
CA VAL A 252 -19.39 5.47 -8.48
C VAL A 252 -19.02 4.28 -7.56
N GLU A 253 -19.88 3.25 -7.50
CA GLU A 253 -19.66 2.06 -6.66
C GLU A 253 -18.51 1.18 -7.16
N TYR A 254 -18.30 1.12 -8.48
CA TYR A 254 -17.20 0.36 -9.10
C TYR A 254 -15.85 1.07 -8.99
N ILE A 255 -15.86 2.39 -8.80
CA ILE A 255 -14.63 3.19 -8.66
C ILE A 255 -14.25 3.34 -7.19
N TRP A 256 -15.19 3.72 -6.31
CA TRP A 256 -14.89 4.07 -4.92
C TRP A 256 -15.71 3.32 -3.88
N GLY A 257 -16.81 2.68 -4.29
CA GLY A 257 -17.75 2.06 -3.38
C GLY A 257 -17.55 0.54 -3.22
N THR A 258 -18.66 -0.17 -3.13
CA THR A 258 -18.70 -1.60 -2.76
C THR A 258 -18.39 -2.56 -3.89
N MET A 259 -18.48 -2.10 -5.13
CA MET A 259 -18.34 -2.95 -6.33
C MET A 259 -16.93 -2.90 -6.93
N GLN A 260 -15.94 -2.37 -6.20
CA GLN A 260 -14.56 -2.22 -6.67
C GLN A 260 -13.90 -3.54 -7.12
N ALA A 261 -14.36 -4.71 -6.64
CA ALA A 261 -13.85 -6.01 -7.07
C ALA A 261 -14.46 -6.50 -8.41
N THR A 262 -15.58 -5.93 -8.83
CA THR A 262 -16.37 -6.33 -9.99
C THR A 262 -16.08 -5.41 -11.18
N GLU A 263 -16.13 -5.95 -12.40
CA GLU A 263 -16.01 -5.16 -13.62
C GLU A 263 -17.35 -4.49 -13.97
N TRP A 264 -17.31 -3.24 -14.43
CA TRP A 264 -18.52 -2.53 -14.82
C TRP A 264 -19.06 -3.03 -16.16
N THR A 265 -20.38 -3.14 -16.26
CA THR A 265 -21.12 -3.46 -17.49
C THR A 265 -22.30 -2.52 -17.63
N GLU A 266 -22.69 -2.18 -18.85
CA GLU A 266 -23.79 -1.24 -19.13
C GLU A 266 -25.16 -1.72 -18.61
N GLU A 267 -25.38 -3.04 -18.51
CA GLU A 267 -26.57 -3.64 -17.88
C GLU A 267 -26.62 -3.48 -16.34
N GLY A 268 -25.54 -2.99 -15.73
CA GLY A 268 -25.41 -2.79 -14.27
C GLY A 268 -26.19 -1.61 -13.70
N GLY A 269 -27.00 -0.92 -14.51
CA GLY A 269 -27.68 0.35 -14.23
C GLY A 269 -28.75 0.37 -13.13
N VAL A 270 -28.82 -0.66 -12.29
CA VAL A 270 -29.56 -0.58 -11.03
C VAL A 270 -28.51 -0.47 -9.94
N LEU A 271 -28.25 0.76 -9.46
CA LEU A 271 -27.70 0.94 -8.11
C LEU A 271 -28.49 -0.03 -7.22
N PRO A 272 -27.86 -1.02 -6.53
CA PRO A 272 -28.58 -1.67 -5.47
C PRO A 272 -29.13 -0.54 -4.60
N PRO A 273 -30.45 -0.50 -4.30
CA PRO A 273 -30.98 0.52 -3.42
C PRO A 273 -30.05 0.56 -2.21
N PRO A 274 -29.69 1.74 -1.66
CA PRO A 274 -28.77 1.80 -0.54
C PRO A 274 -29.29 0.85 0.53
N SER A 275 -28.66 -0.31 0.58
CA SER A 275 -29.07 -1.34 1.50
C SER A 275 -28.60 -0.79 2.81
N LYS A 276 -29.52 -0.22 3.61
CA LYS A 276 -29.24 0.04 5.02
C LYS A 276 -28.85 -1.27 5.72
N ASP A 277 -29.15 -2.40 5.11
CA ASP A 277 -28.70 -3.68 5.61
C ASP A 277 -27.18 -3.78 5.47
N PRO A 278 -26.50 -4.16 6.56
CA PRO A 278 -25.07 -4.39 6.55
C PRO A 278 -24.70 -5.51 5.56
N VAL A 279 -23.63 -5.29 4.81
CA VAL A 279 -23.09 -6.25 3.85
C VAL A 279 -21.60 -6.42 4.10
N LEU A 280 -21.15 -7.66 4.30
CA LEU A 280 -19.72 -7.98 4.30
C LEU A 280 -19.31 -8.35 2.87
N THR A 281 -18.30 -7.67 2.33
CA THR A 281 -17.77 -7.92 0.97
C THR A 281 -16.47 -8.70 0.99
N SER A 282 -15.76 -8.71 2.12
CA SER A 282 -14.59 -9.55 2.34
C SER A 282 -14.40 -9.83 3.84
N PRO A 283 -13.95 -11.03 4.23
CA PRO A 283 -13.89 -12.21 3.40
C PRO A 283 -15.30 -12.76 3.08
N LEU A 284 -15.41 -13.63 2.08
CA LEU A 284 -16.65 -14.31 1.76
C LEU A 284 -16.75 -15.65 2.49
N ALA A 285 -17.98 -16.13 2.69
CA ALA A 285 -18.21 -17.46 3.26
C ALA A 285 -17.49 -18.52 2.42
N ASP A 286 -16.85 -19.45 3.11
CA ASP A 286 -16.09 -20.57 2.57
C ASP A 286 -14.78 -20.20 1.82
N ASP A 287 -14.32 -18.95 1.90
CA ASP A 287 -12.97 -18.60 1.44
C ASP A 287 -11.90 -19.45 2.13
N VAL A 288 -10.90 -19.88 1.36
CA VAL A 288 -9.77 -20.69 1.83
C VAL A 288 -8.48 -19.89 1.73
N TYR A 289 -7.80 -19.73 2.86
CA TYR A 289 -6.50 -19.07 2.95
C TYR A 289 -5.42 -20.09 3.26
N ASN A 290 -4.51 -20.29 2.32
CA ASN A 290 -3.37 -21.18 2.47
C ASN A 290 -2.12 -20.39 2.87
N LEU A 291 -1.54 -20.74 4.02
CA LEU A 291 -0.37 -20.12 4.60
C LEU A 291 0.94 -20.77 4.13
N GLY A 292 0.85 -21.88 3.40
CA GLY A 292 1.99 -22.61 2.83
C GLY A 292 2.65 -23.58 3.80
N ALA A 293 3.82 -24.06 3.40
CA ALA A 293 4.64 -24.96 4.20
C ALA A 293 5.58 -24.18 5.10
N VAL A 294 5.64 -24.55 6.39
CA VAL A 294 6.48 -23.90 7.41
C VAL A 294 7.30 -24.95 8.12
N ALA A 295 8.56 -24.63 8.41
CA ALA A 295 9.42 -25.48 9.22
C ALA A 295 8.88 -25.64 10.66
N TYR A 296 9.09 -26.81 11.28
CA TYR A 296 8.71 -27.02 12.67
C TYR A 296 9.37 -25.99 13.60
N GLY A 297 8.57 -25.29 14.41
CA GLY A 297 9.04 -24.24 15.34
C GLY A 297 9.19 -22.84 14.73
N GLU A 298 9.07 -22.71 13.40
CA GLU A 298 9.02 -21.42 12.71
C GLU A 298 7.58 -20.92 12.56
N TYR A 299 7.40 -19.72 11.99
CA TYR A 299 6.07 -19.19 11.70
C TYR A 299 6.00 -18.46 10.36
N THR A 300 4.78 -18.35 9.84
CA THR A 300 4.45 -17.48 8.69
C THR A 300 3.25 -16.60 9.03
N GLN A 301 3.02 -15.57 8.21
CA GLN A 301 1.87 -14.67 8.37
C GLN A 301 1.22 -14.33 7.02
N ILE A 302 -0.10 -14.20 7.05
CA ILE A 302 -0.90 -13.66 5.94
C ILE A 302 -1.78 -12.51 6.41
N GLN A 303 -2.37 -11.81 5.44
CA GLN A 303 -3.29 -10.71 5.66
C GLN A 303 -4.64 -11.02 5.01
N ILE A 304 -5.71 -10.94 5.81
CA ILE A 304 -7.08 -11.16 5.36
C ILE A 304 -7.84 -9.84 5.53
N PRO A 305 -8.31 -9.21 4.43
CA PRO A 305 -9.11 -8.01 4.52
C PRO A 305 -10.53 -8.32 5.01
N VAL A 306 -10.97 -7.60 6.03
CA VAL A 306 -12.35 -7.56 6.51
C VAL A 306 -12.96 -6.24 6.08
N LEU A 307 -13.78 -6.29 5.03
CA LEU A 307 -14.43 -5.16 4.39
C LEU A 307 -15.93 -5.38 4.37
N GLY A 308 -16.67 -4.35 4.72
CA GLY A 308 -18.12 -4.35 4.61
C GLY A 308 -18.66 -2.94 4.49
N THR A 309 -19.97 -2.82 4.43
CA THR A 309 -20.69 -1.56 4.43
C THR A 309 -21.89 -1.62 5.34
N ASN A 310 -22.29 -0.47 5.87
CA ASN A 310 -23.46 -0.29 6.73
C ASN A 310 -23.44 -1.13 8.01
N PHE A 311 -22.26 -1.60 8.45
CA PHE A 311 -22.11 -2.14 9.79
C PHE A 311 -22.40 -1.04 10.81
N SER A 312 -23.15 -1.38 11.83
CA SER A 312 -23.54 -0.51 12.95
C SER A 312 -23.12 -1.09 14.30
N HIS A 313 -22.73 -2.37 14.34
CA HIS A 313 -22.23 -3.10 15.48
C HIS A 313 -20.79 -3.55 15.25
N THR A 314 -20.11 -3.93 16.33
CA THR A 314 -18.81 -4.58 16.23
C THR A 314 -18.94 -5.96 15.59
N ALA A 315 -17.90 -6.40 14.87
CA ALA A 315 -17.74 -7.80 14.51
C ALA A 315 -16.61 -8.42 15.34
N THR A 316 -16.66 -9.72 15.59
CA THR A 316 -15.60 -10.47 16.27
C THR A 316 -15.16 -11.62 15.40
N ALA A 317 -13.88 -11.61 15.02
CA ALA A 317 -13.20 -12.71 14.35
C ALA A 317 -12.62 -13.65 15.41
N THR A 318 -12.96 -14.94 15.37
CA THR A 318 -12.49 -15.95 16.33
C THR A 318 -11.92 -17.14 15.60
N ILE A 319 -10.70 -17.57 15.96
CA ILE A 319 -10.12 -18.80 15.45
C ILE A 319 -10.76 -20.00 16.18
N LYS A 320 -11.18 -21.00 15.40
CA LYS A 320 -11.81 -22.24 15.87
C LYS A 320 -11.31 -23.44 15.05
N GLY A 321 -11.48 -24.64 15.57
CA GLY A 321 -11.14 -25.89 14.89
C GLY A 321 -10.19 -26.75 15.71
N THR A 322 -9.81 -27.91 15.15
CA THR A 322 -8.97 -28.88 15.84
C THR A 322 -7.52 -28.40 15.96
N ASP A 323 -6.97 -27.77 14.91
CA ASP A 323 -5.59 -27.26 14.93
C ASP A 323 -5.51 -25.76 15.25
N ALA A 324 -6.57 -25.20 15.85
CA ALA A 324 -6.70 -23.77 16.14
C ALA A 324 -5.54 -23.19 16.93
N GLU A 325 -4.92 -23.97 17.83
CA GLU A 325 -3.78 -23.53 18.65
C GLU A 325 -2.53 -23.21 17.83
N MET A 326 -2.44 -23.71 16.60
CA MET A 326 -1.33 -23.40 15.68
C MET A 326 -1.57 -22.11 14.88
N PHE A 327 -2.74 -21.49 15.00
CA PHE A 327 -3.11 -20.26 14.32
C PHE A 327 -3.43 -19.15 15.32
N SER A 328 -2.97 -17.93 15.06
CA SER A 328 -3.26 -16.79 15.92
C SER A 328 -3.55 -15.52 15.13
N LEU A 329 -4.41 -14.66 15.70
CA LEU A 329 -4.61 -13.30 15.22
C LEU A 329 -3.56 -12.40 15.89
N ILE A 330 -2.99 -11.46 15.13
CA ILE A 330 -1.99 -10.54 15.64
C ILE A 330 -2.55 -9.13 15.73
N PHE A 331 -2.59 -8.57 16.94
CA PHE A 331 -2.94 -7.18 17.18
C PHE A 331 -1.92 -6.51 18.09
N ALA A 332 -1.36 -5.38 17.66
CA ALA A 332 -0.31 -4.65 18.39
C ALA A 332 0.84 -5.56 18.88
N ASN A 333 1.32 -6.45 17.99
CA ASN A 333 2.36 -7.46 18.27
C ASN A 333 2.02 -8.48 19.36
N THR A 334 0.73 -8.63 19.69
CA THR A 334 0.23 -9.63 20.64
C THR A 334 -0.58 -10.69 19.90
N GLU A 335 -0.33 -11.96 20.21
CA GLU A 335 -1.11 -13.09 19.69
C GLU A 335 -2.42 -13.25 20.48
N MET A 336 -3.51 -13.53 19.77
CA MET A 336 -4.82 -13.73 20.37
C MET A 336 -5.68 -14.68 19.53
N ASN A 337 -6.62 -15.37 20.20
CA ASN A 337 -7.57 -16.26 19.53
C ASN A 337 -8.79 -15.53 18.96
N ALA A 338 -9.07 -14.31 19.42
CA ALA A 338 -10.20 -13.50 18.96
C ALA A 338 -9.84 -12.02 18.90
N LEU A 339 -10.34 -11.33 17.87
CA LEU A 339 -10.17 -9.90 17.67
C LEU A 339 -11.51 -9.23 17.36
N THR A 340 -11.81 -8.14 18.08
CA THR A 340 -13.02 -7.34 17.86
C THR A 340 -12.71 -6.15 16.95
N LEU A 341 -13.52 -6.00 15.91
CA LEU A 341 -13.47 -4.96 14.91
C LEU A 341 -14.65 -4.02 15.10
N THR A 342 -14.39 -2.71 15.08
CA THR A 342 -15.45 -1.70 15.10
C THR A 342 -16.12 -1.61 13.73
N ALA A 343 -17.41 -1.26 13.72
CA ALA A 343 -18.14 -0.94 12.49
C ALA A 343 -17.36 0.03 11.58
N LYS A 344 -16.72 1.05 12.17
CA LYS A 344 -15.88 2.00 11.43
C LYS A 344 -14.70 1.33 10.70
N GLN A 345 -14.03 0.38 11.34
CA GLN A 345 -12.91 -0.33 10.71
C GLN A 345 -13.38 -1.24 9.57
N ILE A 346 -14.58 -1.81 9.68
CA ILE A 346 -15.16 -2.67 8.64
C ILE A 346 -15.66 -1.83 7.46
N ASN A 347 -16.30 -0.69 7.75
CA ASN A 347 -16.90 0.22 6.77
C ASN A 347 -15.89 1.11 6.03
N SER A 348 -14.63 1.18 6.46
CA SER A 348 -13.62 2.02 5.79
C SER A 348 -13.30 1.50 4.40
N VAL A 349 -12.94 2.38 3.47
CA VAL A 349 -12.61 2.05 2.06
C VAL A 349 -11.61 0.89 1.92
N THR A 350 -10.64 0.78 2.83
CA THR A 350 -9.60 -0.27 2.82
C THR A 350 -9.91 -1.45 3.75
N GLY A 351 -11.01 -1.38 4.52
CA GLY A 351 -11.39 -2.35 5.54
C GLY A 351 -10.37 -2.47 6.68
N HIS A 352 -10.56 -3.48 7.53
CA HIS A 352 -9.57 -3.88 8.52
C HIS A 352 -8.74 -5.05 8.01
N VAL A 353 -7.42 -4.99 8.17
CA VAL A 353 -6.55 -6.10 7.81
C VAL A 353 -6.32 -7.01 9.02
N LEU A 354 -6.93 -8.19 9.01
CA LEU A 354 -6.60 -9.25 9.96
C LEU A 354 -5.24 -9.84 9.61
N LYS A 355 -4.30 -9.77 10.55
CA LYS A 355 -3.02 -10.49 10.45
C LYS A 355 -3.18 -11.85 11.10
N VAL A 356 -3.01 -12.91 10.31
CA VAL A 356 -3.09 -14.29 10.77
C VAL A 356 -1.69 -14.88 10.75
N ARG A 357 -1.26 -15.43 11.88
CA ARG A 357 -0.02 -16.19 12.03
C ARG A 357 -0.33 -17.67 12.05
N TYR A 358 0.55 -18.47 11.46
CA TYR A 358 0.59 -19.92 11.64
C TYR A 358 1.96 -20.33 12.15
N THR A 359 1.95 -21.04 13.28
CA THR A 359 3.10 -21.57 13.99
C THR A 359 2.84 -23.06 14.26
N PRO A 360 3.31 -23.97 13.40
CA PRO A 360 3.04 -25.40 13.57
C PRO A 360 3.67 -25.97 14.83
N ALA A 361 2.92 -26.88 15.48
CA ALA A 361 3.37 -27.63 16.67
C ALA A 361 3.54 -29.14 16.41
N SER A 362 3.36 -29.59 15.16
CA SER A 362 3.57 -30.98 14.73
C SER A 362 3.92 -31.04 13.25
N ILE A 363 4.59 -32.10 12.79
CA ILE A 363 4.88 -32.31 11.36
C ILE A 363 3.63 -32.87 10.68
N THR A 364 3.33 -32.39 9.46
CA THR A 364 2.24 -32.94 8.64
C THR A 364 2.77 -34.06 7.75
N ALA A 365 1.95 -35.09 7.53
CA ALA A 365 2.24 -36.08 6.49
C ALA A 365 2.20 -35.44 5.08
N ASP A 366 2.79 -36.11 4.09
CA ASP A 366 2.74 -35.68 2.69
C ASP A 366 1.29 -35.38 2.26
N ASP A 367 1.09 -34.24 1.61
CA ASP A 367 -0.21 -33.70 1.15
C ASP A 367 -1.25 -33.40 2.26
N ALA A 368 -0.90 -33.54 3.54
CA ALA A 368 -1.77 -33.15 4.66
C ALA A 368 -1.53 -31.69 5.08
N CYS A 369 -2.55 -31.07 5.67
CA CYS A 369 -2.45 -29.73 6.27
C CYS A 369 -3.08 -29.71 7.66
N HIS A 370 -2.53 -28.87 8.54
CA HIS A 370 -3.26 -28.39 9.69
C HIS A 370 -4.35 -27.45 9.22
N SER A 371 -5.49 -27.49 9.90
CA SER A 371 -6.67 -26.73 9.52
C SER A 371 -7.34 -26.05 10.71
N ALA A 372 -7.74 -24.81 10.48
CA ALA A 372 -8.57 -24.04 11.39
C ALA A 372 -9.57 -23.22 10.59
N THR A 373 -10.45 -22.52 11.30
CA THR A 373 -11.41 -21.59 10.73
C THR A 373 -11.33 -20.26 11.45
N ILE A 374 -11.59 -19.18 10.73
CA ILE A 374 -11.99 -17.91 11.36
C ILE A 374 -13.50 -17.81 11.22
N GLU A 375 -14.19 -17.75 12.37
CA GLU A 375 -15.60 -17.43 12.44
C GLU A 375 -15.75 -15.93 12.73
N LEU A 376 -16.31 -15.19 11.78
CA LEU A 376 -16.64 -13.79 11.92
C LEU A 376 -18.13 -13.64 12.29
N THR A 377 -18.37 -13.09 13.46
CA THR A 377 -19.72 -12.87 14.01
C THR A 377 -20.00 -11.39 14.17
N SER A 378 -21.25 -10.96 13.95
CA SER A 378 -21.72 -9.62 14.28
C SER A 378 -23.23 -9.64 14.44
N ALA A 379 -23.79 -8.72 15.22
CA ALA A 379 -25.25 -8.50 15.25
C ALA A 379 -25.81 -8.02 13.89
N ASP A 380 -24.93 -7.48 13.05
CA ASP A 380 -25.22 -7.07 11.68
C ASP A 380 -25.26 -8.24 10.69
N LEU A 381 -24.73 -9.42 11.04
CA LEU A 381 -24.69 -10.58 10.15
C LEU A 381 -25.83 -11.56 10.50
N ALA A 382 -26.61 -11.94 9.49
CA ALA A 382 -27.69 -12.92 9.66
C ALA A 382 -27.16 -14.30 10.10
N THR A 383 -25.99 -14.68 9.60
CA THR A 383 -25.25 -15.88 9.99
C THR A 383 -23.77 -15.56 10.09
N PRO A 384 -22.99 -16.27 10.92
CA PRO A 384 -21.54 -16.12 10.94
C PRO A 384 -20.94 -16.38 9.56
N ILE A 385 -19.91 -15.60 9.21
CA ILE A 385 -19.08 -15.87 8.03
C ILE A 385 -17.92 -16.76 8.48
N ILE A 386 -17.78 -17.91 7.83
CA ILE A 386 -16.74 -18.90 8.14
C ILE A 386 -15.75 -18.91 6.98
N VAL A 387 -14.47 -18.78 7.29
CA VAL A 387 -13.37 -18.96 6.33
C VAL A 387 -12.40 -20.00 6.86
N TYR A 388 -11.69 -20.68 5.96
CA TYR A 388 -10.78 -21.78 6.28
C TYR A 388 -9.32 -21.34 6.20
N LEU A 389 -8.54 -21.77 7.18
CA LEU A 389 -7.10 -21.60 7.24
C LEU A 389 -6.44 -22.96 7.03
N GLN A 390 -5.39 -23.00 6.20
CA GLN A 390 -4.61 -24.19 5.94
C GLN A 390 -3.12 -23.88 5.98
N GLY A 391 -2.33 -24.76 6.58
CA GLY A 391 -0.87 -24.71 6.55
C GLY A 391 -0.28 -26.10 6.70
N SER A 392 0.89 -26.35 6.14
CA SER A 392 1.62 -27.61 6.32
C SER A 392 2.89 -27.39 7.10
N CYS A 393 3.39 -28.44 7.74
CA CYS A 393 4.62 -28.40 8.52
C CYS A 393 5.58 -29.46 8.03
N TYR A 394 6.82 -29.06 7.77
CA TYR A 394 7.91 -29.99 7.46
C TYR A 394 8.94 -30.01 8.59
N GLU A 395 9.63 -31.13 8.72
CA GLU A 395 10.74 -31.28 9.66
C GLU A 395 11.96 -30.49 9.17
N LEU A 396 12.61 -29.76 10.06
CA LEU A 396 13.95 -29.24 9.80
C LEU A 396 14.94 -30.37 9.99
N GLU A 397 15.65 -30.76 8.94
CA GLU A 397 16.74 -31.72 9.05
C GLU A 397 17.92 -31.11 9.82
N ASP A 398 18.40 -31.80 10.87
CA ASP A 398 19.64 -31.42 11.57
C ASP A 398 20.83 -31.47 10.58
N VAL A 399 21.68 -30.44 10.61
CA VAL A 399 22.92 -30.45 9.83
C VAL A 399 24.04 -31.08 10.64
N ALA A 400 24.52 -32.23 10.18
CA ALA A 400 25.60 -32.97 10.81
C ALA A 400 26.89 -32.14 10.82
N SER A 401 27.59 -32.15 11.96
CA SER A 401 28.90 -31.53 12.06
C SER A 401 29.90 -32.21 11.12
N VAL A 402 30.75 -31.41 10.49
CA VAL A 402 31.85 -31.91 9.66
C VAL A 402 33.11 -32.14 10.47
N VAL A 403 34.05 -32.90 9.91
CA VAL A 403 35.34 -33.17 10.52
C VAL A 403 36.39 -32.33 9.82
N ALA A 404 37.00 -31.39 10.56
CA ALA A 404 38.17 -30.67 10.09
C ALA A 404 39.40 -31.59 10.18
N LEU A 405 40.25 -31.52 9.16
CA LEU A 405 41.50 -32.27 9.05
C LEU A 405 42.67 -31.32 9.32
N ASP A 406 43.87 -31.86 9.55
CA ASP A 406 45.06 -31.03 9.73
C ASP A 406 45.32 -30.09 8.55
N ALA A 407 45.88 -28.90 8.84
CA ALA A 407 46.32 -27.98 7.80
C ALA A 407 47.47 -28.58 6.98
N THR A 408 47.47 -28.29 5.68
CA THR A 408 48.57 -28.62 4.78
C THR A 408 49.21 -27.36 4.22
N ASP A 409 50.33 -27.50 3.51
CA ASP A 409 51.02 -26.40 2.82
C ASP A 409 51.34 -25.19 3.73
N ILE A 410 51.67 -25.48 4.99
CA ILE A 410 51.95 -24.45 6.00
C ILE A 410 53.25 -23.74 5.64
N THR A 411 53.15 -22.42 5.49
CA THR A 411 54.25 -21.49 5.25
C THR A 411 54.22 -20.38 6.29
N ASP A 412 55.14 -19.42 6.15
CA ASP A 412 55.14 -18.23 7.00
C ASP A 412 53.97 -17.27 6.71
N ASP A 413 53.35 -17.34 5.53
CA ASP A 413 52.29 -16.40 5.10
C ASP A 413 50.95 -17.08 4.80
N GLY A 414 50.85 -18.41 4.93
CA GLY A 414 49.61 -19.12 4.63
C GLY A 414 49.62 -20.59 4.97
N TYR A 415 48.45 -21.21 4.87
CA TYR A 415 48.23 -22.65 4.94
C TYR A 415 46.93 -23.02 4.23
N THR A 416 46.75 -24.29 3.92
CA THR A 416 45.48 -24.82 3.40
C THR A 416 44.70 -25.47 4.55
N ALA A 417 43.54 -24.92 4.89
CA ALA A 417 42.58 -25.55 5.80
C ALA A 417 41.85 -26.67 5.07
N ASN A 418 41.71 -27.85 5.67
CA ASN A 418 41.11 -29.04 5.05
C ASN A 418 39.98 -29.62 5.89
N TRP A 419 38.99 -30.25 5.27
CA TRP A 419 37.89 -30.95 5.96
C TRP A 419 37.32 -32.11 5.12
N LEU A 420 36.58 -33.02 5.76
CA LEU A 420 35.80 -34.04 5.06
C LEU A 420 34.51 -33.44 4.51
N ALA A 421 34.13 -33.84 3.29
CA ALA A 421 32.85 -33.46 2.71
C ALA A 421 31.68 -33.95 3.58
N SER A 422 30.65 -33.10 3.72
CA SER A 422 29.40 -33.45 4.37
C SER A 422 28.75 -34.67 3.69
N THR A 423 28.13 -35.51 4.51
CA THR A 423 27.31 -36.63 4.00
C THR A 423 25.91 -36.20 3.60
N GLN A 424 25.50 -34.99 4.01
CA GLN A 424 24.26 -34.35 3.64
C GLN A 424 24.49 -33.37 2.47
N ARG A 425 23.44 -33.12 1.70
CA ARG A 425 23.47 -32.05 0.70
C ARG A 425 23.37 -30.71 1.43
N ILE A 426 24.36 -29.85 1.25
CA ILE A 426 24.47 -28.56 1.93
C ILE A 426 24.52 -27.42 0.92
N ASP A 427 24.31 -26.20 1.39
CA ASP A 427 24.36 -24.98 0.57
C ASP A 427 25.77 -24.39 0.51
N TYR A 428 26.52 -24.39 1.63
CA TYR A 428 27.91 -23.93 1.73
C TYR A 428 28.57 -24.42 3.04
N TYR A 429 29.90 -24.25 3.16
CA TYR A 429 30.60 -24.32 4.45
C TYR A 429 31.05 -22.94 4.92
N THR A 430 31.21 -22.77 6.23
CA THR A 430 31.88 -21.60 6.82
C THR A 430 33.16 -22.05 7.53
N VAL A 431 34.31 -21.50 7.15
CA VAL A 431 35.59 -21.73 7.83
C VAL A 431 35.84 -20.58 8.80
N TYR A 432 35.93 -20.90 10.10
CA TYR A 432 36.25 -19.94 11.16
C TYR A 432 37.73 -20.04 11.49
N ARG A 433 38.50 -19.00 11.20
CA ARG A 433 39.91 -18.86 11.55
C ARG A 433 40.04 -17.97 12.78
N ASN A 434 40.73 -18.44 13.80
CA ASN A 434 41.04 -17.69 15.01
C ASN A 434 42.55 -17.51 15.13
N ILE A 435 42.99 -16.27 15.30
CA ILE A 435 44.38 -15.91 15.55
C ILE A 435 44.52 -15.60 17.03
N TRP A 436 45.49 -16.23 17.68
CA TRP A 436 45.74 -16.08 19.11
C TRP A 436 46.85 -15.06 19.36
N ASP A 437 46.91 -14.53 20.58
CA ASP A 437 48.05 -13.72 21.02
C ASP A 437 49.37 -14.52 21.03
N GLU A 438 50.48 -13.80 21.16
CA GLU A 438 51.85 -14.36 21.18
C GLU A 438 52.07 -15.43 22.27
N ASN A 439 51.27 -15.42 23.33
CA ASN A 439 51.32 -16.40 24.41
C ASN A 439 50.33 -17.57 24.21
N GLY A 440 49.53 -17.56 23.14
CA GLY A 440 48.52 -18.56 22.83
C GLY A 440 47.41 -18.67 23.88
N SER A 441 47.18 -17.62 24.66
CA SER A 441 46.27 -17.54 25.81
C SER A 441 44.88 -17.01 25.45
N GLU A 442 44.78 -16.09 24.49
CA GLU A 442 43.50 -15.49 24.07
C GLU A 442 43.40 -15.37 22.55
N VAL A 443 42.19 -15.53 21.99
CA VAL A 443 41.90 -15.26 20.57
C VAL A 443 41.75 -13.75 20.39
N ILE A 444 42.58 -13.16 19.52
CA ILE A 444 42.61 -11.72 19.27
C ILE A 444 41.87 -11.32 17.97
N ILE A 445 41.76 -12.25 17.01
CA ILE A 445 41.06 -12.03 15.73
C ILE A 445 40.30 -13.30 15.36
N THR A 446 39.07 -13.15 14.88
CA THR A 446 38.27 -14.20 14.23
C THR A 446 37.89 -13.74 12.83
N GLU A 447 38.14 -14.60 11.83
CA GLU A 447 37.78 -14.40 10.43
C GLU A 447 36.88 -15.54 9.96
N GLU A 448 35.93 -15.24 9.09
CA GLU A 448 34.95 -16.18 8.57
C GLU A 448 35.01 -16.21 7.05
N TYR A 449 35.00 -17.41 6.47
CA TYR A 449 35.05 -17.62 5.03
C TYR A 449 33.98 -18.59 4.59
N GLU A 450 33.00 -18.09 3.82
CA GLU A 450 32.02 -18.94 3.14
C GLU A 450 32.65 -19.59 1.89
N VAL A 451 32.47 -20.89 1.74
CA VAL A 451 33.02 -21.67 0.63
C VAL A 451 31.98 -22.60 0.02
N ASP A 452 32.15 -22.85 -1.28
CA ASP A 452 31.24 -23.67 -2.09
C ASP A 452 30.99 -25.06 -1.46
N PRO A 453 29.76 -25.62 -1.58
CA PRO A 453 29.40 -26.89 -0.95
C PRO A 453 30.20 -28.09 -1.48
N SER A 454 30.84 -27.96 -2.64
CA SER A 454 31.75 -28.98 -3.19
C SER A 454 33.20 -28.85 -2.69
N ALA A 455 33.54 -27.77 -1.99
CA ALA A 455 34.89 -27.55 -1.47
C ALA A 455 35.19 -28.47 -0.28
N THR A 456 36.42 -28.95 -0.21
CA THR A 456 36.97 -29.70 0.95
C THR A 456 38.24 -29.06 1.50
N SER A 457 38.58 -27.87 0.99
CA SER A 457 39.72 -27.09 1.45
C SER A 457 39.59 -25.61 1.12
N LEU A 458 40.33 -24.77 1.85
CA LEU A 458 40.44 -23.34 1.64
C LEU A 458 41.89 -22.90 1.85
N ALA A 459 42.46 -22.20 0.87
CA ALA A 459 43.76 -21.56 1.02
C ALA A 459 43.64 -20.28 1.87
N ILE A 460 44.28 -20.27 3.02
CA ILE A 460 44.39 -19.12 3.93
C ILE A 460 45.71 -18.40 3.65
N THR A 461 45.62 -17.09 3.44
CA THR A 461 46.77 -16.18 3.23
C THR A 461 46.82 -15.12 4.33
N GLY A 462 47.98 -14.49 4.55
CA GLY A 462 48.17 -13.54 5.63
C GLY A 462 48.27 -14.22 6.99
N ARG A 463 48.94 -15.38 7.05
CA ARG A 463 49.25 -16.08 8.30
C ARG A 463 50.20 -15.26 9.16
N MET A 464 49.96 -15.20 10.46
CA MET A 464 50.92 -14.66 11.44
C MET A 464 51.74 -15.82 12.00
N ASN A 465 52.93 -16.08 11.44
CA ASN A 465 53.71 -17.28 11.75
C ASN A 465 54.29 -17.34 13.17
N ASP A 466 54.32 -16.22 13.88
CA ASP A 466 54.72 -16.06 15.28
C ASP A 466 53.55 -16.33 16.26
N CYS A 467 52.33 -16.32 15.76
CA CYS A 467 51.13 -16.59 16.52
C CYS A 467 50.61 -18.01 16.28
N LYS A 468 49.98 -18.57 17.30
CA LYS A 468 49.16 -19.78 17.16
C LYS A 468 47.88 -19.38 16.41
N GLU A 469 47.52 -20.16 15.40
CA GLU A 469 46.22 -20.03 14.75
C GLU A 469 45.41 -21.31 14.93
N THR A 470 44.09 -21.21 14.91
CA THR A 470 43.21 -22.38 14.93
C THR A 470 42.06 -22.20 13.94
N TYR A 471 41.52 -23.28 13.40
CA TYR A 471 40.28 -23.20 12.63
C TYR A 471 39.28 -24.32 12.96
N THR A 472 38.02 -24.02 12.67
CA THR A 472 36.89 -24.96 12.65
C THR A 472 36.07 -24.74 11.38
N VAL A 473 35.25 -25.71 11.01
CA VAL A 473 34.36 -25.65 9.85
C VAL A 473 32.94 -25.99 10.27
N THR A 474 31.95 -25.24 9.79
CA THR A 474 30.52 -25.58 9.86
C THR A 474 30.01 -25.87 8.45
N ALA A 475 28.94 -26.66 8.34
CA ALA A 475 28.17 -26.80 7.11
C ALA A 475 26.80 -26.13 7.30
N SER A 476 26.26 -25.54 6.23
CA SER A 476 24.95 -24.86 6.26
C SER A 476 23.97 -25.52 5.31
N MET A 477 22.73 -25.76 5.74
CA MET A 477 21.64 -26.24 4.90
C MET A 477 20.36 -25.49 5.25
N ASN A 478 19.75 -24.84 4.26
CA ASN A 478 18.54 -24.02 4.39
C ASN A 478 18.65 -22.94 5.48
N GLY A 479 19.84 -22.37 5.68
CA GLY A 479 20.11 -21.33 6.68
C GLY A 479 20.34 -21.85 8.11
N ILE A 480 20.37 -23.16 8.33
CA ILE A 480 20.78 -23.79 9.59
C ILE A 480 22.25 -24.19 9.48
N GLU A 481 23.07 -23.76 10.44
CA GLU A 481 24.45 -24.20 10.56
C GLU A 481 24.60 -25.43 11.46
N SER A 482 25.49 -26.33 11.08
CA SER A 482 25.92 -27.44 11.92
C SER A 482 26.70 -26.94 13.14
N PRO A 483 26.85 -27.76 14.20
CA PRO A 483 27.89 -27.52 15.20
C PRO A 483 29.27 -27.40 14.55
N HIS A 484 30.14 -26.56 15.10
CA HIS A 484 31.53 -26.46 14.69
C HIS A 484 32.21 -27.84 14.72
N SER A 485 33.06 -28.10 13.73
CA SER A 485 33.93 -29.27 13.71
C SER A 485 34.85 -29.34 14.95
N ASN A 486 35.62 -30.42 15.06
CA ASN A 486 36.81 -30.42 15.88
C ASN A 486 37.73 -29.22 15.57
N LEU A 487 38.38 -28.68 16.60
CA LEU A 487 39.33 -27.57 16.48
C LEU A 487 40.66 -28.08 15.93
N ILE A 488 41.16 -27.45 14.87
CA ILE A 488 42.51 -27.68 14.33
C ILE A 488 43.42 -26.56 14.77
N THR A 489 44.63 -26.89 15.24
CA THR A 489 45.65 -25.91 15.62
C THR A 489 46.77 -25.90 14.61
N VAL A 490 47.07 -24.71 14.09
CA VAL A 490 48.24 -24.41 13.27
C VAL A 490 49.24 -23.69 14.17
N GLU A 491 50.17 -24.46 14.73
CA GLU A 491 51.15 -23.97 15.70
C GLU A 491 52.06 -22.88 15.13
N ALA A 492 52.46 -21.94 15.97
CA ALA A 492 53.49 -20.96 15.63
C ALA A 492 54.76 -21.67 15.15
N SER A 493 55.44 -21.08 14.16
CA SER A 493 56.69 -21.63 13.62
C SER A 493 57.74 -21.70 14.73
N SER A 494 58.36 -22.87 14.89
CA SER A 494 59.51 -23.05 15.80
C SER A 494 60.85 -22.68 15.14
N ALA A 495 60.82 -22.16 13.91
CA ALA A 495 62.02 -21.80 13.16
C ALA A 495 62.80 -20.69 13.89
N ILE A 496 64.09 -20.96 14.12
CA ILE A 496 65.04 -20.01 14.69
C ILE A 496 65.65 -19.23 13.53
N ASP A 497 65.39 -17.92 13.45
CA ASP A 497 65.95 -17.06 12.40
C ASP A 497 67.49 -16.99 12.50
N MET A 498 68.02 -16.79 13.71
CA MET A 498 69.44 -16.65 13.94
C MET A 498 69.81 -16.95 15.40
N ILE A 499 71.02 -17.47 15.61
CA ILE A 499 71.68 -17.45 16.92
C ILE A 499 72.71 -16.34 16.91
N ASP A 500 72.60 -15.41 17.86
CA ASP A 500 73.49 -14.27 18.04
C ASP A 500 74.26 -14.41 19.35
N THR A 501 75.41 -13.76 19.45
CA THR A 501 76.23 -13.75 20.67
C THR A 501 76.53 -12.31 21.05
N ASP A 502 76.80 -12.04 22.32
CA ASP A 502 77.27 -10.71 22.76
C ASP A 502 78.71 -10.37 22.30
N GLY A 503 79.17 -10.97 21.19
CA GLY A 503 80.52 -10.85 20.66
C GLY A 503 81.56 -11.73 21.36
N SER A 504 81.14 -12.57 22.32
CA SER A 504 82.02 -13.45 23.10
C SER A 504 82.34 -14.80 22.43
N ALA A 505 81.63 -15.15 21.36
CA ALA A 505 81.82 -16.41 20.63
C ALA A 505 81.52 -16.25 19.14
N ALA A 506 82.23 -17.00 18.30
CA ALA A 506 81.92 -17.12 16.88
C ALA A 506 80.84 -18.19 16.66
N VAL A 507 79.83 -17.87 15.84
CA VAL A 507 78.73 -18.78 15.49
C VAL A 507 78.99 -19.39 14.13
N TYR A 508 78.96 -20.73 14.07
CA TYR A 508 79.11 -21.49 12.84
C TYR A 508 77.88 -22.36 12.62
N TYR A 509 77.22 -22.17 11.48
CA TYR A 509 76.11 -23.00 11.05
C TYR A 509 76.67 -24.22 10.31
N THR A 510 76.32 -25.41 10.78
CA THR A 510 76.69 -26.67 10.14
C THR A 510 75.44 -27.40 9.67
N PRO A 511 75.54 -28.33 8.70
CA PRO A 511 74.38 -29.08 8.22
C PRO A 511 73.65 -29.90 9.32
N SER A 512 74.32 -30.20 10.44
CA SER A 512 73.78 -30.98 11.56
C SER A 512 73.50 -30.15 12.82
N GLY A 513 73.56 -28.82 12.75
CA GLY A 513 73.28 -27.92 13.89
C GLY A 513 74.20 -26.71 13.97
N VAL A 514 74.16 -25.98 15.08
CA VAL A 514 74.97 -24.78 15.31
C VAL A 514 76.14 -25.08 16.25
N ARG A 515 77.35 -24.70 15.84
CA ARG A 515 78.57 -24.77 16.64
C ARG A 515 78.95 -23.37 17.12
N LEU A 516 79.26 -23.27 18.41
CA LEU A 516 79.79 -22.05 19.04
C LEU A 516 81.27 -22.27 19.39
N ASP A 517 82.13 -21.32 19.04
CA ASP A 517 83.56 -21.35 19.39
C ASP A 517 83.91 -20.11 20.22
N SER A 518 84.26 -20.31 21.50
CA SER A 518 84.55 -19.25 22.47
C SER A 518 85.92 -19.44 23.15
N ARG A 519 86.56 -18.33 23.55
CA ARG A 519 87.71 -18.37 24.49
C ARG A 519 87.20 -18.68 25.92
N PRO A 520 88.05 -19.04 26.91
CA PRO A 520 87.63 -19.77 28.11
C PRO A 520 86.94 -18.91 29.20
N THR A 521 85.99 -18.07 28.81
CA THR A 521 85.05 -17.37 29.71
C THR A 521 83.65 -17.44 29.13
N ALA A 522 82.66 -17.69 30.00
CA ALA A 522 81.26 -17.95 29.66
C ALA A 522 80.70 -16.97 28.60
N ALA A 523 80.13 -17.54 27.53
CA ALA A 523 79.53 -16.77 26.44
C ALA A 523 78.02 -16.60 26.65
N GLY A 524 77.50 -15.39 26.41
CA GLY A 524 76.08 -15.12 26.35
C GLY A 524 75.55 -15.43 24.95
N VAL A 525 74.68 -16.45 24.83
CA VAL A 525 74.06 -16.86 23.57
C VAL A 525 72.63 -16.37 23.56
N TYR A 526 72.23 -15.66 22.50
CA TYR A 526 70.88 -15.16 22.30
C TYR A 526 70.23 -15.88 21.13
N ILE A 527 69.01 -16.37 21.34
CA ILE A 527 68.14 -16.75 20.23
C ILE A 527 67.53 -15.45 19.70
N VAL A 528 67.73 -15.16 18.42
CA VAL A 528 67.19 -13.98 17.76
C VAL A 528 66.04 -14.40 16.87
N ARG A 529 64.91 -13.72 17.06
CA ARG A 529 63.73 -13.84 16.20
C ARG A 529 63.38 -12.45 15.70
N GLN A 530 63.27 -12.28 14.39
CA GLN A 530 62.99 -10.99 13.73
C GLN A 530 63.88 -9.81 14.21
N GLY A 531 65.16 -10.06 14.44
CA GLY A 531 66.13 -9.03 14.86
C GLY A 531 66.09 -8.64 16.34
N LEU A 532 65.24 -9.29 17.15
CA LEU A 532 65.15 -9.08 18.60
C LEU A 532 65.67 -10.31 19.37
N HIS A 533 66.40 -10.07 20.46
CA HIS A 533 66.93 -11.12 21.33
C HIS A 533 65.81 -11.67 22.24
N THR A 534 65.33 -12.89 21.98
CA THR A 534 64.14 -13.44 22.67
C THR A 534 64.45 -14.40 23.82
N SER A 535 65.68 -14.91 23.93
CA SER A 535 66.09 -15.83 25.01
C SER A 535 67.60 -15.83 25.22
N LYS A 536 68.07 -15.72 26.47
CA LYS A 536 69.50 -15.79 26.82
C LYS A 536 69.87 -17.14 27.41
N ILE A 537 70.75 -17.87 26.74
CA ILE A 537 71.33 -19.13 27.22
C ILE A 537 72.78 -18.84 27.63
N THR A 538 73.12 -19.18 28.88
CA THR A 538 74.50 -19.06 29.39
C THR A 538 75.15 -20.42 29.34
N ILE A 539 76.16 -20.59 28.49
CA ILE A 539 76.93 -21.83 28.39
C ILE A 539 78.22 -21.62 29.21
N ARG A 540 78.44 -22.47 30.22
CA ARG A 540 79.64 -22.43 31.06
C ARG A 540 80.72 -23.38 30.56
#